data_AF-A0A534WVR9-F1
#
_entry.id   AF-A0A534WVR9-F1
#
_cell.length_a   1.000
_cell.length_b   1.000
_cell.length_c   1.000
_cell.angle_alpha   90.00
_cell.angle_beta   90.00
_cell.angle_gamma   90.00
#
_symmetry.space_group_name_H-M   'P 1'
#
loop_
_entity.id
_entity.type
_entity.pdbx_description
1 polymer ?
#
loop_
_entity_poly.entity_id
_entity_poly.type
_entity_poly.pdbx_seq_one_letter_code
_entity_poly.pdbx_strand_id
1 'polypeptide(L)'
;MTVEAIFEQIRALSARVRSAHVRALLFGFLDDPALAPAFMRAPAAKSIHHAHAGGLCEHTLSVMQLGWRICDHYPQLDRDLVTAGCLLHDFGKARELSPEPGFEYTDEGKLVGHLILTCQLIREKAARIPGFPRELEWRITHLVAAHHGRHEYGSPKEPVTLEAMAVHALDELDTRMSSFAQLFAAAEGPWTDRKNLYGRQLLVPSPPAEDERRFEGPGLYREVE
;
A
#
# COMPACT_ATOMS: atom_id res chain seq x y z
N MET A 1 4.03 -13.76 10.09
CA MET A 1 3.22 -12.89 10.99
C MET A 1 1.76 -13.12 10.65
N THR A 2 0.85 -13.17 11.62
CA THR A 2 -0.58 -13.33 11.28
C THR A 2 -1.16 -12.02 10.72
N VAL A 3 -2.27 -12.10 10.00
CA VAL A 3 -2.94 -10.91 9.44
C VAL A 3 -3.39 -9.96 10.54
N GLU A 4 -3.81 -10.47 11.69
CA GLU A 4 -4.17 -9.67 12.87
C GLU A 4 -2.96 -8.87 13.37
N ALA A 5 -1.79 -9.51 13.46
CA ALA A 5 -0.57 -8.83 13.88
C ALA A 5 -0.10 -7.77 12.85
N ILE A 6 -0.30 -8.01 11.56
CA ILE A 6 -0.09 -7.01 10.49
C ILE A 6 -1.04 -5.82 10.68
N PHE A 7 -2.32 -6.11 10.88
CA PHE A 7 -3.35 -5.09 11.04
C PHE A 7 -3.07 -4.21 12.28
N GLU A 8 -2.65 -4.80 13.39
CA GLU A 8 -2.24 -4.05 14.57
C GLU A 8 -1.03 -3.14 14.31
N GLN A 9 -0.08 -3.54 13.47
CA GLN A 9 1.02 -2.65 13.07
C GLN A 9 0.55 -1.48 12.19
N ILE A 10 -0.38 -1.72 11.26
CA ILE A 10 -1.01 -0.66 10.46
C ILE A 10 -1.71 0.35 11.38
N ARG A 11 -2.47 -0.14 12.37
CA ARG A 11 -3.12 0.70 13.38
C ARG A 11 -2.09 1.47 14.21
N ALA A 12 -1.00 0.82 14.63
CA ALA A 12 0.06 1.46 15.40
C ALA A 12 0.76 2.59 14.62
N LEU A 13 1.05 2.39 13.32
CA LEU A 13 1.59 3.45 12.46
C LEU A 13 0.57 4.59 12.26
N SER A 14 -0.70 4.25 12.03
CA SER A 14 -1.78 5.24 11.86
C SER A 14 -2.01 6.06 13.13
N ALA A 15 -1.82 5.49 14.31
CA ALA A 15 -1.92 6.19 15.59
C ALA A 15 -0.84 7.27 15.78
N ARG A 16 0.29 7.17 15.07
CA ARG A 16 1.40 8.13 15.16
C ARG A 16 1.17 9.39 14.31
N VAL A 17 0.17 9.39 13.43
CA VAL A 17 -0.24 10.57 12.64
C VAL A 17 -0.57 11.73 13.58
N ARG A 18 0.02 12.90 13.34
CA ARG A 18 -0.10 14.06 14.25
C ARG A 18 -1.38 14.85 14.01
N SER A 19 -1.76 15.04 12.76
CA SER A 19 -2.98 15.71 12.35
C SER A 19 -4.21 14.95 12.85
N ALA A 20 -4.98 15.59 13.72
CA ALA A 20 -6.19 15.01 14.28
C ALA A 20 -7.22 14.64 13.19
N HIS A 21 -7.33 15.46 12.14
CA HIS A 21 -8.23 15.21 11.01
C HIS A 21 -7.79 13.99 10.19
N VAL A 22 -6.49 13.93 9.82
CA VAL A 22 -5.97 12.78 9.07
C VAL A 22 -6.13 11.51 9.88
N ARG A 23 -5.72 11.51 11.15
CA ARG A 23 -5.86 10.36 12.03
C ARG A 23 -7.31 9.92 12.17
N ALA A 24 -8.24 10.85 12.39
CA ALA A 24 -9.66 10.55 12.45
C ALA A 24 -10.18 9.92 11.14
N LEU A 25 -9.72 10.39 9.98
CA LEU A 25 -10.06 9.78 8.69
C LEU A 25 -9.56 8.35 8.59
N LEU A 26 -8.28 8.08 8.91
CA LEU A 26 -7.70 6.74 8.83
C LEU A 26 -8.42 5.76 9.76
N PHE A 27 -8.68 6.14 11.01
CA PHE A 27 -9.45 5.31 11.94
C PHE A 27 -10.91 5.17 11.51
N GLY A 28 -11.46 6.14 10.79
CA GLY A 28 -12.75 5.99 10.12
C GLY A 28 -12.79 4.81 9.14
N PHE A 29 -11.67 4.43 8.51
CA PHE A 29 -11.56 3.22 7.69
C PHE A 29 -11.25 1.97 8.54
N LEU A 30 -10.28 2.08 9.45
CA LEU A 30 -9.77 0.96 10.25
C LEU A 30 -10.75 0.47 11.34
N ASP A 31 -11.70 1.30 11.77
CA ASP A 31 -12.71 0.95 12.77
C ASP A 31 -14.08 0.65 12.14
N ASP A 32 -14.18 0.71 10.81
CA ASP A 32 -15.42 0.43 10.11
C ASP A 32 -15.74 -1.08 10.17
N PRO A 33 -16.89 -1.48 10.73
CA PRO A 33 -17.19 -2.88 11.00
C PRO A 33 -17.40 -3.71 9.73
N ALA A 34 -17.63 -3.07 8.57
CA ALA A 34 -17.72 -3.75 7.30
C ALA A 34 -16.38 -3.72 6.55
N LEU A 35 -15.72 -2.55 6.51
CA LEU A 35 -14.50 -2.39 5.71
C LEU A 35 -13.28 -3.06 6.34
N ALA A 36 -13.05 -2.94 7.64
CA ALA A 36 -11.84 -3.46 8.26
C ALA A 36 -11.73 -5.00 8.14
N PRO A 37 -12.79 -5.79 8.42
CA PRO A 37 -12.72 -7.24 8.18
C PRO A 37 -12.54 -7.60 6.70
N ALA A 38 -13.10 -6.82 5.78
CA ALA A 38 -12.95 -7.04 4.35
C ALA A 38 -11.52 -6.74 3.88
N PHE A 39 -10.93 -5.63 4.33
CA PHE A 39 -9.54 -5.26 4.09
C PHE A 39 -8.56 -6.34 4.57
N MET A 40 -8.80 -6.91 5.76
CA MET A 40 -7.98 -8.00 6.31
C MET A 40 -8.07 -9.31 5.52
N ARG A 41 -9.12 -9.53 4.73
CA ARG A 41 -9.27 -10.76 3.93
C ARG A 41 -8.95 -10.56 2.46
N ALA A 42 -9.03 -9.34 1.96
CA ALA A 42 -8.84 -9.04 0.55
C ALA A 42 -7.40 -9.36 0.08
N PRO A 43 -7.25 -9.86 -1.15
CA PRO A 43 -5.96 -9.94 -1.81
C PRO A 43 -5.53 -8.55 -2.32
N ALA A 44 -4.23 -8.34 -2.53
CA ALA A 44 -3.77 -7.09 -3.16
C ALA A 44 -4.01 -7.09 -4.67
N ALA A 45 -4.13 -8.26 -5.29
CA ALA A 45 -4.42 -8.40 -6.72
C ALA A 45 -4.98 -9.79 -7.04
N LYS A 46 -5.55 -9.95 -8.24
CA LYS A 46 -6.18 -11.21 -8.65
C LYS A 46 -5.18 -12.35 -8.88
N SER A 47 -4.00 -12.07 -9.43
CA SER A 47 -3.08 -13.13 -9.90
C SER A 47 -1.59 -12.79 -9.83
N ILE A 48 -1.22 -11.56 -9.48
CA ILE A 48 0.16 -11.07 -9.49
C ILE A 48 0.40 -10.42 -8.15
N HIS A 49 1.50 -10.71 -7.41
CA HIS A 49 1.91 -10.06 -6.14
C HIS A 49 0.85 -10.01 -5.03
N HIS A 50 1.12 -10.64 -3.88
CA HIS A 50 0.16 -10.71 -2.76
C HIS A 50 -1.26 -11.17 -3.16
N ALA A 51 -1.35 -12.06 -4.16
CA ALA A 51 -2.60 -12.62 -4.67
C ALA A 51 -3.10 -13.77 -3.78
N HIS A 52 -3.23 -13.50 -2.48
CA HIS A 52 -3.68 -14.42 -1.45
C HIS A 52 -4.51 -13.67 -0.40
N ALA A 53 -5.32 -14.40 0.38
CA ALA A 53 -6.16 -13.79 1.40
C ALA A 53 -5.31 -13.05 2.45
N GLY A 54 -5.63 -11.78 2.70
CA GLY A 54 -4.85 -10.89 3.57
C GLY A 54 -3.62 -10.25 2.90
N GLY A 55 -3.38 -10.53 1.62
CA GLY A 55 -2.30 -9.92 0.85
C GLY A 55 -2.40 -8.41 0.75
N LEU A 56 -3.62 -7.83 0.75
CA LEU A 56 -3.81 -6.38 0.76
C LEU A 56 -3.25 -5.73 2.04
N CYS A 57 -3.48 -6.35 3.21
CA CYS A 57 -2.92 -5.92 4.49
C CYS A 57 -1.39 -5.97 4.48
N GLU A 58 -0.81 -7.08 3.98
CA GLU A 58 0.65 -7.24 3.88
C GLU A 58 1.28 -6.14 3.03
N HIS A 59 0.75 -5.95 1.83
CA HIS A 59 1.19 -4.92 0.89
C HIS A 59 1.09 -3.52 1.51
N THR A 60 -0.06 -3.19 2.09
CA THR A 60 -0.30 -1.89 2.73
C THR A 60 0.71 -1.64 3.85
N LEU A 61 0.96 -2.62 4.73
CA LEU A 61 1.94 -2.47 5.79
C LEU A 61 3.36 -2.26 5.24
N SER A 62 3.74 -3.01 4.21
CA SER A 62 5.05 -2.86 3.56
C SER A 62 5.25 -1.44 3.02
N VAL A 63 4.27 -0.95 2.24
CA VAL A 63 4.28 0.41 1.67
C VAL A 63 4.30 1.47 2.77
N MET A 64 3.53 1.31 3.87
CA MET A 64 3.57 2.23 5.01
C MET A 64 4.95 2.25 5.71
N GLN A 65 5.57 1.09 5.91
CA GLN A 65 6.89 0.99 6.53
C GLN A 65 7.99 1.60 5.65
N LEU A 66 7.91 1.43 4.34
CA LEU A 66 8.80 2.11 3.40
C LEU A 66 8.53 3.63 3.40
N GLY A 67 7.26 4.03 3.38
CA GLY A 67 6.78 5.42 3.51
C GLY A 67 7.41 6.16 4.68
N TRP A 68 7.46 5.51 5.83
CA TRP A 68 8.08 6.06 7.03
C TRP A 68 9.58 6.28 6.89
N ARG A 69 10.30 5.32 6.29
CA ARG A 69 11.74 5.43 6.06
C ARG A 69 12.09 6.52 5.04
N ILE A 70 11.32 6.66 3.97
CA ILE A 70 11.59 7.73 3.00
C ILE A 70 11.31 9.12 3.58
N CYS A 71 10.35 9.25 4.51
CA CYS A 71 10.10 10.51 5.21
C CYS A 71 11.23 10.89 6.16
N ASP A 72 12.06 9.94 6.59
CA ASP A 72 13.28 10.23 7.34
C ASP A 72 14.38 10.81 6.43
N HIS A 73 14.42 10.37 5.17
CA HIS A 73 15.40 10.82 4.19
C HIS A 73 15.00 12.13 3.48
N TYR A 74 13.72 12.30 3.16
CA TYR A 74 13.16 13.48 2.49
C TYR A 74 12.33 14.30 3.47
N PRO A 75 12.93 15.24 4.23
CA PRO A 75 12.22 16.02 5.25
C PRO A 75 11.16 16.97 4.68
N GLN A 76 11.11 17.16 3.36
CA GLN A 76 10.08 17.94 2.66
C GLN A 76 8.74 17.19 2.56
N LEU A 77 8.72 15.88 2.79
CA LEU A 77 7.49 15.08 2.77
C LEU A 77 6.67 15.31 4.04
N ASP A 78 5.36 15.52 3.86
CA ASP A 78 4.41 15.45 4.96
C ASP A 78 4.14 13.98 5.34
N ARG A 79 4.73 13.51 6.45
CA ARG A 79 4.60 12.13 6.93
C ARG A 79 3.16 11.72 7.22
N ASP A 80 2.31 12.63 7.66
CA ASP A 80 0.91 12.32 7.94
C ASP A 80 0.16 12.04 6.63
N LEU A 81 0.44 12.80 5.58
CA LEU A 81 -0.12 12.57 4.24
C LEU A 81 0.48 11.34 3.56
N VAL A 82 1.79 11.11 3.66
CA VAL A 82 2.38 9.86 3.16
C VAL A 82 1.75 8.65 3.85
N THR A 83 1.56 8.69 5.16
CA THR A 83 0.88 7.61 5.90
C THR A 83 -0.55 7.41 5.41
N ALA A 84 -1.29 8.51 5.17
CA ALA A 84 -2.65 8.44 4.64
C ALA A 84 -2.69 7.84 3.22
N GLY A 85 -1.80 8.28 2.32
CA GLY A 85 -1.72 7.75 0.97
C GLY A 85 -1.33 6.27 0.95
N CYS A 86 -0.32 5.89 1.73
CA CYS A 86 0.12 4.48 1.84
C CYS A 86 -1.00 3.58 2.38
N LEU A 87 -1.76 4.02 3.39
CA LEU A 87 -2.89 3.22 3.89
C LEU A 87 -4.02 3.13 2.87
N LEU A 88 -4.37 4.25 2.22
CA LEU A 88 -5.62 4.36 1.49
C LEU A 88 -5.53 4.00 0.01
N HIS A 89 -4.36 4.05 -0.63
CA HIS A 89 -4.22 3.95 -2.10
C HIS A 89 -5.01 2.79 -2.73
N ASP A 90 -4.94 1.62 -2.11
CA ASP A 90 -5.59 0.38 -2.56
C ASP A 90 -6.77 -0.07 -1.70
N PHE A 91 -7.21 0.72 -0.72
CA PHE A 91 -8.17 0.27 0.30
C PHE A 91 -9.51 -0.17 -0.32
N GLY A 92 -9.90 0.43 -1.45
CA GLY A 92 -11.09 0.06 -2.21
C GLY A 92 -11.10 -1.38 -2.72
N LYS A 93 -9.95 -2.07 -2.75
CA LYS A 93 -9.86 -3.51 -3.06
C LYS A 93 -10.64 -4.37 -2.08
N ALA A 94 -10.86 -3.88 -0.85
CA ALA A 94 -11.75 -4.48 0.14
C ALA A 94 -13.22 -4.60 -0.33
N ARG A 95 -13.64 -3.82 -1.34
CA ARG A 95 -14.97 -3.92 -1.98
C ARG A 95 -14.90 -4.38 -3.43
N GLU A 96 -13.79 -4.13 -4.11
CA GLU A 96 -13.60 -4.51 -5.52
C GLU A 96 -13.47 -6.03 -5.69
N LEU A 97 -12.75 -6.70 -4.77
CA LEU A 97 -12.43 -8.12 -4.87
C LEU A 97 -13.14 -8.92 -3.78
N SER A 98 -13.80 -10.00 -4.19
CA SER A 98 -14.41 -10.93 -3.25
C SER A 98 -13.32 -11.68 -2.46
N PRO A 99 -13.47 -11.88 -1.14
CA PRO A 99 -12.55 -12.70 -0.36
C PRO A 99 -12.76 -14.21 -0.58
N GLU A 100 -13.78 -14.60 -1.34
CA GLU A 100 -14.07 -16.00 -1.68
C GLU A 100 -12.98 -16.62 -2.59
N PRO A 101 -12.82 -17.95 -2.61
CA PRO A 101 -11.84 -18.63 -3.45
C PRO A 101 -11.90 -18.16 -4.91
N GLY A 102 -10.76 -17.73 -5.45
CA GLY A 102 -10.63 -17.21 -6.82
C GLY A 102 -10.67 -15.69 -6.95
N PHE A 103 -10.97 -14.97 -5.86
CA PHE A 103 -10.85 -13.50 -5.78
C PHE A 103 -11.53 -12.75 -6.94
N GLU A 104 -12.74 -13.18 -7.28
CA GLU A 104 -13.48 -12.58 -8.38
C GLU A 104 -13.90 -11.14 -8.07
N TYR A 105 -13.93 -10.32 -9.12
CA TYR A 105 -14.43 -8.95 -9.01
C TYR A 105 -15.90 -8.93 -8.65
N THR A 106 -16.27 -8.11 -7.67
CA THR A 106 -17.66 -7.81 -7.34
C THR A 106 -18.30 -6.98 -8.46
N ASP A 107 -19.63 -6.90 -8.50
CA ASP A 107 -20.30 -6.05 -9.49
C ASP A 107 -19.93 -4.57 -9.30
N GLU A 108 -19.82 -4.11 -8.05
CA GLU A 108 -19.32 -2.77 -7.72
C GLU A 108 -17.87 -2.59 -8.19
N GLY A 109 -17.01 -3.61 -7.98
CA GLY A 109 -15.63 -3.60 -8.46
C GLY A 109 -15.51 -3.49 -9.98
N LYS A 110 -16.33 -4.24 -10.74
CA LYS A 110 -16.33 -4.19 -12.21
C LYS A 110 -16.84 -2.86 -12.76
N LEU A 111 -17.82 -2.25 -12.09
CA LEU A 111 -18.46 -1.01 -12.55
C LEU A 111 -17.69 0.25 -12.13
N VAL A 112 -17.07 0.24 -10.95
CA VAL A 112 -16.53 1.44 -10.30
C VAL A 112 -15.01 1.39 -10.13
N GLY A 113 -14.47 0.26 -9.70
CA GLY A 113 -13.04 0.07 -9.44
C GLY A 113 -12.52 0.72 -8.14
N HIS A 114 -11.45 0.15 -7.58
CA HIS A 114 -10.96 0.49 -6.23
C HIS A 114 -10.51 1.95 -6.06
N LEU A 115 -9.96 2.61 -7.09
CA LEU A 115 -9.55 4.02 -7.00
C LEU A 115 -10.76 4.91 -6.72
N ILE A 116 -11.82 4.74 -7.51
CA ILE A 116 -13.03 5.55 -7.39
C ILE A 116 -13.76 5.20 -6.09
N LEU A 117 -13.85 3.92 -5.73
CA LEU A 117 -14.44 3.48 -4.46
C LEU A 117 -13.74 4.10 -3.27
N THR A 118 -12.40 4.10 -3.26
CA THR A 118 -11.63 4.72 -2.18
C THR A 118 -11.87 6.23 -2.13
N CYS A 119 -11.90 6.93 -3.28
CA CYS A 119 -12.20 8.36 -3.33
C CYS A 119 -13.60 8.69 -2.76
N GLN A 120 -14.61 7.87 -3.08
CA GLN A 120 -15.96 7.99 -2.53
C GLN A 120 -15.99 7.77 -1.01
N LEU A 121 -15.28 6.76 -0.52
CA LEU A 121 -15.16 6.47 0.91
C LEU A 121 -14.43 7.58 1.67
N ILE A 122 -13.38 8.18 1.08
CA ILE A 122 -12.70 9.36 1.65
C ILE A 122 -13.70 10.48 1.84
N ARG A 123 -14.48 10.80 0.80
CA ARG A 123 -15.51 11.85 0.85
C ARG A 123 -16.55 11.57 1.94
N GLU A 124 -17.08 10.35 1.98
CA GLU A 124 -18.09 9.93 2.95
C GLU A 124 -17.58 10.08 4.39
N LYS A 125 -16.37 9.58 4.67
CA LYS A 125 -15.79 9.58 6.01
C LYS A 125 -15.32 10.97 6.43
N ALA A 126 -14.72 11.75 5.53
CA ALA A 126 -14.33 13.14 5.80
C ALA A 126 -15.54 14.01 6.17
N ALA A 127 -16.67 13.85 5.47
CA ALA A 127 -17.92 14.57 5.76
C ALA A 127 -18.51 14.29 7.16
N ARG A 128 -18.14 13.17 7.80
CA ARG A 128 -18.56 12.83 9.17
C ARG A 128 -17.63 13.41 10.25
N ILE A 129 -16.49 13.98 9.88
CA ILE A 129 -15.52 14.54 10.83
C ILE A 129 -15.80 16.06 10.97
N PRO A 130 -16.19 16.55 12.16
CA PRO A 130 -16.46 17.97 12.36
C PRO A 130 -15.26 18.84 11.98
N GLY A 131 -15.51 19.87 11.16
CA GLY A 131 -14.50 20.83 10.75
C GLY A 131 -13.41 20.29 9.82
N PHE A 132 -13.61 19.13 9.17
CA PHE A 132 -12.62 18.57 8.26
C PHE A 132 -12.29 19.56 7.12
N PRO A 133 -11.02 20.00 6.97
CA PRO A 133 -10.67 20.97 5.95
C PRO A 133 -10.89 20.42 4.54
N ARG A 134 -11.63 21.15 3.70
CA ARG A 134 -11.96 20.71 2.34
C ARG A 134 -10.71 20.51 1.46
N GLU A 135 -9.70 21.34 1.63
CA GLU A 135 -8.43 21.19 0.91
C GLU A 135 -7.68 19.91 1.32
N LEU A 136 -7.72 19.56 2.61
CA LEU A 136 -7.11 18.32 3.09
C LEU A 136 -7.78 17.09 2.47
N GLU A 137 -9.10 17.13 2.30
CA GLU A 137 -9.85 16.07 1.61
C GLU A 137 -9.34 15.90 0.18
N TRP A 138 -9.23 17.01 -0.57
CA TRP A 138 -8.72 16.98 -1.95
C TRP A 138 -7.29 16.43 -2.03
N ARG A 139 -6.41 16.82 -1.11
CA ARG A 139 -5.03 16.34 -1.07
C ARG A 139 -4.98 14.83 -0.86
N ILE A 140 -5.74 14.28 0.09
CA ILE A 140 -5.79 12.83 0.35
C ILE A 140 -6.44 12.08 -0.81
N THR A 141 -7.53 12.60 -1.39
CA THR A 141 -8.14 12.05 -2.60
C THR A 141 -7.15 12.02 -3.76
N HIS A 142 -6.32 13.06 -3.92
CA HIS A 142 -5.29 13.10 -4.96
C HIS A 142 -4.22 12.00 -4.78
N LEU A 143 -3.81 11.70 -3.55
CA LEU A 143 -2.87 10.60 -3.29
C LEU A 143 -3.38 9.28 -3.86
N VAL A 144 -4.67 8.98 -3.63
CA VAL A 144 -5.33 7.78 -4.16
C VAL A 144 -5.55 7.88 -5.66
N ALA A 145 -6.08 9.00 -6.16
CA ALA A 145 -6.39 9.16 -7.57
C ALA A 145 -5.13 9.16 -8.47
N ALA A 146 -3.95 9.37 -7.90
CA ALA A 146 -2.70 9.46 -8.64
C ALA A 146 -1.71 8.32 -8.39
N HIS A 147 -2.00 7.37 -7.49
CA HIS A 147 -1.00 6.38 -7.09
C HIS A 147 -0.56 5.42 -8.20
N HIS A 148 -1.39 5.18 -9.22
CA HIS A 148 -0.96 4.45 -10.43
C HIS A 148 0.04 5.23 -11.31
N GLY A 149 0.32 6.51 -11.01
CA GLY A 149 1.39 7.29 -11.62
C GLY A 149 1.06 7.90 -12.98
N ARG A 150 0.69 7.08 -13.96
CA ARG A 150 0.47 7.53 -15.34
C ARG A 150 -0.87 7.09 -15.89
N HIS A 151 -1.41 7.88 -16.83
CA HIS A 151 -2.66 7.53 -17.50
C HIS A 151 -2.59 6.18 -18.23
N GLU A 152 -1.44 5.85 -18.80
CA GLU A 152 -1.17 4.56 -19.45
C GLU A 152 -1.24 3.36 -18.48
N TYR A 153 -1.10 3.59 -17.18
CA TYR A 153 -1.27 2.59 -16.11
C TYR A 153 -2.67 2.63 -15.49
N GLY A 154 -3.63 3.29 -16.14
CA GLY A 154 -5.00 3.42 -15.67
C GLY A 154 -5.18 4.47 -14.57
N SER A 155 -4.20 5.36 -14.36
CA SER A 155 -4.31 6.42 -13.36
C SER A 155 -5.26 7.55 -13.83
N PRO A 156 -6.28 7.94 -13.03
CA PRO A 156 -7.10 9.11 -13.30
C PRO A 156 -6.32 10.42 -13.35
N LYS A 157 -5.25 10.55 -12.54
CA LYS A 157 -4.41 11.74 -12.43
C LYS A 157 -2.95 11.38 -12.29
N GLU A 158 -2.04 12.21 -12.80
CA GLU A 158 -0.61 12.03 -12.52
C GLU A 158 -0.26 12.62 -11.14
N PRO A 159 0.76 12.10 -10.44
CA PRO A 159 1.24 12.68 -9.19
C PRO A 159 1.75 14.12 -9.38
N VAL A 160 1.09 15.08 -8.74
CA VAL A 160 1.49 16.51 -8.75
C VAL A 160 1.98 17.02 -7.39
N THR A 161 2.10 16.16 -6.39
CA THR A 161 2.69 16.48 -5.07
C THR A 161 3.82 15.51 -4.75
N LEU A 162 4.73 15.92 -3.86
CA LEU A 162 5.82 15.06 -3.40
C LEU A 162 5.28 13.78 -2.76
N GLU A 163 4.22 13.89 -1.95
CA GLU A 163 3.60 12.74 -1.28
C GLU A 163 2.95 11.79 -2.29
N ALA A 164 2.27 12.30 -3.32
CA ALA A 164 1.67 11.47 -4.35
C ALA A 164 2.75 10.72 -5.15
N MET A 165 3.85 11.42 -5.49
CA MET A 165 4.98 10.81 -6.20
C MET A 165 5.64 9.72 -5.35
N ALA A 166 5.81 9.99 -4.06
CA ALA A 166 6.34 9.03 -3.10
C ALA A 166 5.46 7.78 -2.98
N VAL A 167 4.14 7.96 -2.78
CA VAL A 167 3.19 6.83 -2.67
C VAL A 167 3.21 5.99 -3.94
N HIS A 168 3.15 6.61 -5.12
CA HIS A 168 3.26 5.91 -6.40
C HIS A 168 4.54 5.07 -6.52
N ALA A 169 5.69 5.68 -6.23
CA ALA A 169 6.98 5.01 -6.36
C ALA A 169 7.14 3.84 -5.36
N LEU A 170 6.58 3.99 -4.16
CA LEU A 170 6.63 2.95 -3.13
C LEU A 170 5.73 1.76 -3.44
N ASP A 171 4.52 2.03 -3.91
CA ASP A 171 3.59 1.01 -4.40
C ASP A 171 4.23 0.19 -5.54
N GLU A 172 4.76 0.88 -6.56
CA GLU A 172 5.43 0.22 -7.69
C GLU A 172 6.66 -0.60 -7.26
N LEU A 173 7.43 -0.09 -6.28
CA LEU A 173 8.58 -0.79 -5.73
C LEU A 173 8.15 -2.07 -5.01
N ASP A 174 7.18 -1.99 -4.10
CA ASP A 174 6.72 -3.14 -3.32
C ASP A 174 6.14 -4.23 -4.23
N THR A 175 5.28 -3.86 -5.18
CA THR A 175 4.72 -4.77 -6.20
C THR A 175 5.82 -5.51 -6.97
N ARG A 176 6.86 -4.79 -7.42
CA ARG A 176 7.99 -5.40 -8.16
C ARG A 176 8.82 -6.33 -7.28
N MET A 177 9.15 -5.91 -6.06
CA MET A 177 9.95 -6.70 -5.12
C MET A 177 9.23 -7.98 -4.71
N SER A 178 7.93 -7.88 -4.40
CA SER A 178 7.08 -9.03 -4.08
C SER A 178 6.96 -9.98 -5.27
N SER A 179 6.75 -9.45 -6.47
CA SER A 179 6.72 -10.26 -7.70
C SER A 179 8.04 -10.99 -7.97
N PHE A 180 9.19 -10.33 -7.78
CA PHE A 180 10.50 -10.97 -7.91
C PHE A 180 10.65 -12.11 -6.90
N ALA A 181 10.31 -11.87 -5.63
CA ALA A 181 10.38 -12.88 -4.59
C ALA A 181 9.53 -14.12 -4.92
N GLN A 182 8.31 -13.93 -5.45
CA GLN A 182 7.45 -15.04 -5.91
C GLN A 182 8.08 -15.82 -7.06
N LEU A 183 8.66 -15.13 -8.05
CA LEU A 183 9.34 -15.78 -9.17
C LEU A 183 10.58 -16.55 -8.74
N PHE A 184 11.35 -16.03 -7.78
CA PHE A 184 12.53 -16.69 -7.23
C PHE A 184 12.16 -17.94 -6.43
N ALA A 185 11.10 -17.88 -5.62
CA ALA A 185 10.62 -19.03 -4.87
C ALA A 185 10.12 -20.18 -5.77
N ALA A 186 9.61 -19.86 -6.96
CA ALA A 186 9.14 -20.84 -7.94
C ALA A 186 10.23 -21.35 -8.90
N ALA A 187 11.45 -20.81 -8.85
CA ALA A 187 12.52 -21.19 -9.76
C ALA A 187 13.15 -22.54 -9.37
N GLU A 188 13.32 -23.43 -10.33
CA GLU A 188 13.96 -24.75 -10.14
C GLU A 188 15.50 -24.70 -10.27
N GLY A 189 16.06 -23.53 -10.61
CA GLY A 189 17.49 -23.36 -10.85
C GLY A 189 17.93 -21.91 -10.68
N PRO A 190 19.14 -21.55 -11.16
CA PRO A 190 19.71 -20.21 -10.94
C PRO A 190 18.97 -19.10 -11.72
N TRP A 191 18.09 -19.45 -12.65
CA TRP A 191 17.33 -18.50 -13.46
C TRP A 191 15.85 -18.84 -13.42
N THR A 192 15.00 -17.81 -13.39
CA THR A 192 13.55 -17.98 -13.55
C THR A 192 13.18 -18.37 -14.99
N ASP A 193 11.97 -18.90 -15.20
CA ASP A 193 11.41 -19.10 -16.54
C ASP A 193 11.28 -17.74 -17.25
N ARG A 194 11.62 -17.69 -18.54
CA ARG A 194 11.46 -16.50 -19.39
C ARG A 194 10.00 -16.09 -19.56
N LYS A 195 9.06 -17.03 -19.51
CA LYS A 195 7.60 -16.81 -19.55
C LYS A 195 7.09 -16.30 -18.19
N ASN A 196 7.62 -15.16 -17.77
CA ASN A 196 7.16 -14.42 -16.60
C ASN A 196 6.70 -13.01 -17.00
N LEU A 197 6.19 -12.24 -16.05
CA LEU A 197 5.62 -10.91 -16.32
C LEU A 197 6.63 -9.89 -16.86
N TYR A 198 7.94 -10.13 -16.70
CA TYR A 198 9.02 -9.27 -17.15
C TYR A 198 9.56 -9.67 -18.53
N GLY A 199 9.09 -10.77 -19.12
CA GLY A 199 9.50 -11.23 -20.45
C GLY A 199 10.99 -11.61 -20.60
N ARG A 200 11.68 -11.80 -19.47
CA ARG A 200 13.11 -12.10 -19.38
C ARG A 200 13.40 -12.98 -18.18
N GLN A 201 14.47 -13.76 -18.26
CA GLN A 201 14.93 -14.52 -17.10
C GLN A 201 15.53 -13.59 -16.06
N LEU A 202 15.28 -13.89 -14.80
CA LEU A 202 15.84 -13.18 -13.65
C LEU A 202 16.78 -14.13 -12.92
N LEU A 203 17.93 -13.62 -12.49
CA LEU A 203 18.89 -14.37 -11.70
C LEU A 203 18.34 -14.52 -10.28
N VAL A 204 18.21 -15.76 -9.81
CA VAL A 204 17.86 -16.05 -8.42
C VAL A 204 19.05 -15.63 -7.56
N PRO A 205 18.86 -14.70 -6.60
CA PRO A 205 19.96 -14.21 -5.79
C PRO A 205 20.49 -15.35 -4.91
N SER A 206 21.81 -15.46 -4.80
CA SER A 206 22.40 -16.16 -3.66
C SER A 206 22.00 -15.42 -2.37
N PRO A 207 21.83 -16.13 -1.24
CA PRO A 207 21.60 -15.48 0.03
C PRO A 207 22.67 -14.40 0.25
N PRO A 208 22.28 -13.14 0.53
CA PRO A 208 23.27 -12.13 0.86
C PRO A 208 24.06 -12.59 2.09
N ALA A 209 25.31 -12.14 2.21
CA ALA A 209 26.03 -12.26 3.46
C ALA A 209 25.18 -11.65 4.58
N GLU A 210 25.19 -12.26 5.77
CA GLU A 210 24.50 -11.69 6.92
C GLU A 210 25.01 -10.25 7.12
N ASP A 211 24.07 -9.31 7.03
CA ASP A 211 24.34 -7.91 7.27
C ASP A 211 23.93 -7.61 8.70
N GLU A 212 24.92 -7.59 9.58
CA GLU A 212 24.69 -7.34 11.00
C GLU A 212 24.18 -5.92 11.26
N ARG A 213 24.31 -5.01 10.30
CA ARG A 213 23.97 -3.61 10.53
C ARG A 213 22.47 -3.41 10.78
N ARG A 214 22.12 -2.98 11.99
CA ARG A 214 20.72 -2.65 12.34
C ARG A 214 20.41 -1.20 12.02
N PHE A 215 19.28 -0.99 11.34
CA PHE A 215 18.73 0.34 11.09
C PHE A 215 18.10 0.88 12.37
N GLU A 216 18.70 1.91 12.96
CA GLU A 216 18.12 2.68 14.07
C GLU A 216 17.95 4.15 13.68
N GLY A 217 16.69 4.60 13.59
CA GLY A 217 16.38 6.00 13.30
C GLY A 217 16.65 6.42 11.84
N PRO A 218 16.80 7.73 11.55
CA PRO A 218 16.83 8.26 10.20
C PRO A 218 18.17 7.99 9.49
N GLY A 219 18.34 6.78 8.94
CA GLY A 219 19.36 6.52 7.92
C GLY A 219 20.75 6.13 8.43
N LEU A 220 20.94 5.81 9.70
CA LEU A 220 22.23 5.35 10.24
C LEU A 220 22.18 3.86 10.61
N TYR A 221 23.13 3.11 10.05
CA TYR A 221 23.40 1.72 10.35
C TYR A 221 24.48 1.66 11.44
N ARG A 222 24.25 0.93 12.53
CA ARG A 222 25.33 0.57 13.47
C ARG A 222 25.85 -0.82 13.12
N GLU A 223 27.17 -0.99 13.08
CA GLU A 223 27.80 -2.32 13.11
C GLU A 223 27.39 -3.00 14.42
N VAL A 224 27.03 -4.28 14.38
CA VAL A 224 26.83 -5.05 15.62
C VAL A 224 28.22 -5.49 16.06
N GLU A 225 28.59 -5.13 17.28
CA GLU A 225 29.77 -5.68 17.95
C GLU A 225 29.52 -7.11 18.43
#